data_AF-B7P8Y5-F1
#
_entry.id   AF-B7P8Y5-F1
#
_cell.length_a   1.000
_cell.length_b   1.000
_cell.length_c   1.000
_cell.angle_alpha   90.00
_cell.angle_beta   90.00
_cell.angle_gamma   90.00
#
_symmetry.space_group_name_H-M   'P 1'
#
loop_
_entity.id
_entity.type
_entity.pdbx_description
1 polymer ?
#
loop_
_entity_poly.entity_id
_entity_poly.type
_entity_poly.pdbx_seq_one_letter_code
_entity_poly.pdbx_strand_id
1 'polypeptide(L)'
;MVLQNEDLARRSLELKPIMEERKNSLLQKVDEVNTLKAEFEAGSEVFEVHQRAFHTSTLQDNLRVGAQAAEEESETVAQQFLDGKLSTDAFLSQFMPKRMLSHTRRAKEEKLHYQLQELHRTGF
;
A
#
# COMPACT_ATOMS: atom_id res chain seq x y z
N MET A 1 16.05 53.38 43.51
CA MET A 1 16.79 52.18 43.06
C MET A 1 16.42 50.93 43.83
N VAL A 2 16.54 50.86 45.16
CA VAL A 2 16.22 49.64 45.94
C VAL A 2 14.75 49.22 45.86
N LEU A 3 13.80 50.15 46.07
CA LEU A 3 12.35 49.88 45.96
C LEU A 3 11.93 49.39 44.58
N GLN A 4 12.55 49.93 43.53
CA GLN A 4 12.23 49.58 42.14
C GLN A 4 12.73 48.16 41.79
N ASN A 5 13.88 47.75 42.35
CA ASN A 5 14.37 46.38 42.26
C ASN A 5 13.49 45.40 43.06
N GLU A 6 12.98 45.83 44.21
CA GLU A 6 12.10 45.02 45.05
C GLU A 6 10.74 44.77 44.38
N ASP A 7 10.15 45.79 43.78
CA ASP A 7 8.92 45.66 42.99
C ASP A 7 9.11 44.77 41.76
N LEU A 8 10.26 44.88 41.08
CA LEU A 8 10.63 44.00 39.98
C LEU A 8 10.80 42.54 40.44
N ALA A 9 11.43 42.32 41.59
CA ALA A 9 11.62 40.98 42.16
C ALA A 9 10.28 40.33 42.55
N ARG A 10 9.36 41.09 43.16
CA ARG A 10 8.00 40.59 43.50
C ARG A 10 7.22 40.21 42.25
N ARG A 11 7.18 41.08 41.23
CA ARG A 11 6.53 40.77 39.95
C ARG A 11 7.16 39.57 39.26
N SER A 12 8.49 39.44 39.32
CA SER A 12 9.18 38.26 38.76
C SER A 12 8.79 36.97 39.48
N LEU A 13 8.64 37.01 40.81
CA LEU A 13 8.17 35.88 41.62
C LEU A 13 6.73 35.49 41.30
N GLU A 14 5.85 36.47 41.10
CA GLU A 14 4.43 36.26 40.74
C GLU A 14 4.27 35.71 39.32
N LEU A 15 5.08 36.14 38.35
CA LEU A 15 4.99 35.70 36.96
C LEU A 15 5.61 34.31 36.74
N LYS A 16 6.62 33.92 37.53
CA LYS A 16 7.31 32.64 37.40
C LYS A 16 6.38 31.41 37.36
N PRO A 17 5.42 31.21 38.29
CA PRO A 17 4.53 30.04 38.25
C PRO A 17 3.66 30.01 36.98
N ILE A 18 3.18 31.17 36.53
CA ILE A 18 2.36 31.29 35.30
C ILE A 18 3.20 30.92 34.08
N MET A 19 4.47 31.36 34.03
CA MET A 19 5.37 31.01 32.93
C MET A 19 5.72 29.52 32.93
N GLU A 20 5.97 28.92 34.09
CA GLU A 20 6.24 27.47 34.20
C GLU A 20 5.00 26.64 33.84
N GLU A 21 3.79 27.06 34.25
CA GLU A 21 2.54 26.39 33.86
C GLU A 21 2.34 26.43 32.34
N ARG A 22 2.50 27.60 31.71
CA ARG A 22 2.39 27.76 30.25
C ARG A 22 3.44 26.94 29.51
N LYS A 23 4.67 26.91 30.02
CA LYS A 23 5.76 26.09 29.48
C LYS A 23 5.43 24.61 29.57
N ASN A 24 4.92 24.13 30.71
CA ASN A 24 4.53 22.74 30.88
C ASN A 24 3.37 22.35 29.95
N SER A 25 2.36 23.22 29.81
CA SER A 25 1.26 23.00 28.88
C SER A 25 1.74 22.97 27.41
N LEU A 26 2.67 23.84 27.04
CA LEU A 26 3.29 23.82 25.72
C LEU A 26 4.05 22.52 25.48
N LEU A 27 4.86 22.07 26.44
CA LEU A 27 5.60 20.81 26.33
C LEU A 27 4.66 19.62 26.16
N GLN A 28 3.57 19.55 26.94
CA GLN A 28 2.55 18.51 26.79
C GLN A 28 1.93 18.50 25.39
N LYS A 29 1.63 19.69 24.83
CA LYS A 29 1.06 19.80 23.49
C LYS A 29 2.06 19.42 22.40
N VAL A 30 3.33 19.74 22.58
CA VAL A 30 4.40 19.29 21.67
C VAL A 30 4.52 17.76 21.70
N ASP A 31 4.49 17.15 22.87
CA ASP A 31 4.54 15.69 23.01
C ASP A 31 3.32 15.03 22.35
N GLU A 32 2.11 15.56 22.57
CA GLU A 32 0.87 15.07 21.93
C GLU A 32 0.96 15.13 20.41
N VAL A 33 1.44 16.25 19.85
CA VAL A 33 1.63 16.40 18.39
C VAL A 33 2.66 15.41 17.86
N ASN A 34 3.76 15.19 18.59
CA ASN A 34 4.78 14.23 18.18
C ASN A 34 4.25 12.79 18.18
N THR A 35 3.46 12.42 19.19
CA THR A 35 2.81 11.10 19.23
C THR A 35 1.83 10.92 18.07
N LEU A 36 0.92 11.87 17.86
CA LEU A 36 -0.05 11.81 16.76
C LEU A 36 0.63 11.78 15.39
N LYS A 37 1.74 12.53 15.23
CA LYS A 37 2.53 12.51 14.00
C LYS A 37 3.14 11.13 13.76
N ALA A 38 3.74 10.50 14.79
CA ALA A 38 4.31 9.17 14.66
C ALA A 38 3.24 8.12 14.31
N GLU A 39 2.07 8.19 14.93
CA GLU A 39 0.93 7.31 14.59
C GLU A 39 0.45 7.52 13.15
N PHE A 40 0.35 8.77 12.71
CA PHE A 40 -0.02 9.10 11.33
C PHE A 40 1.02 8.58 10.34
N GLU A 41 2.30 8.79 10.58
CA GLU A 41 3.39 8.33 9.71
C GLU A 41 3.38 6.81 9.58
N ALA A 42 3.21 6.08 10.69
CA ALA A 42 3.07 4.63 10.67
C ALA A 42 1.85 4.17 9.85
N GLY A 43 0.69 4.82 10.02
CA GLY A 43 -0.51 4.54 9.23
C GLY A 43 -0.32 4.86 7.74
N SER A 44 0.37 5.96 7.44
CA SER A 44 0.64 6.39 6.07
C SER A 44 1.57 5.42 5.34
N GLU A 45 2.59 4.88 6.00
CA GLU A 45 3.48 3.88 5.39
C GLU A 45 2.70 2.62 5.00
N VAL A 46 1.84 2.11 5.89
CA VAL A 46 0.98 0.96 5.60
C VAL A 46 0.03 1.28 4.44
N PHE A 47 -0.57 2.47 4.44
CA PHE A 47 -1.45 2.92 3.37
C PHE A 47 -0.71 2.96 2.02
N GLU A 48 0.51 3.51 1.96
CA GLU A 48 1.30 3.57 0.73
C GLU A 48 1.66 2.18 0.18
N VAL A 49 1.94 1.22 1.05
CA VAL A 49 2.16 -0.18 0.65
C VAL A 49 0.90 -0.76 0.00
N HIS A 50 -0.27 -0.57 0.64
CA HIS A 50 -1.54 -1.05 0.09
C HIS A 50 -1.90 -0.34 -1.21
N GLN A 51 -1.74 0.99 -1.25
CA GLN A 51 -1.98 1.79 -2.44
C GLN A 51 -1.14 1.29 -3.61
N ARG A 52 0.15 1.01 -3.41
CA ARG A 52 1.02 0.45 -4.45
C ARG A 52 0.59 -0.96 -4.87
N ALA A 53 0.30 -1.84 -3.91
CA ALA A 53 -0.06 -3.23 -4.21
C ALA A 53 -1.40 -3.36 -4.94
N PHE A 54 -2.37 -2.51 -4.59
CA PHE A 54 -3.73 -2.53 -5.13
C PHE A 54 -3.99 -1.42 -6.14
N HIS A 55 -2.95 -0.73 -6.61
CA HIS A 55 -3.12 0.22 -7.69
C HIS A 55 -3.60 -0.50 -8.94
N THR A 56 -4.52 0.12 -9.68
CA THR A 56 -5.21 -0.51 -10.82
C THR A 56 -4.23 -0.97 -11.91
N SER A 57 -3.19 -0.18 -12.20
CA SER A 57 -2.14 -0.57 -13.15
C SER A 57 -1.33 -1.76 -12.65
N THR A 58 -0.94 -1.77 -11.36
CA THR A 58 -0.23 -2.90 -10.73
C THR A 58 -1.05 -4.18 -10.78
N LEU A 59 -2.35 -4.12 -10.49
CA LEU A 59 -3.25 -5.27 -10.61
C LEU A 59 -3.37 -5.76 -12.05
N GLN A 60 -3.46 -4.84 -13.03
CA GLN A 60 -3.53 -5.19 -14.45
C GLN A 60 -2.25 -5.88 -14.92
N ASP A 61 -1.08 -5.33 -14.58
CA ASP A 61 0.21 -5.89 -14.97
C ASP A 61 0.44 -7.26 -14.32
N ASN A 62 0.13 -7.40 -13.02
CA ASN A 62 0.22 -8.69 -12.33
C ASN A 62 -0.70 -9.75 -12.97
N LEU A 63 -1.91 -9.37 -13.38
CA LEU A 63 -2.84 -10.28 -14.04
C LEU A 63 -2.35 -10.67 -15.44
N ARG A 64 -1.78 -9.72 -16.20
CA ARG A 64 -1.16 -9.99 -17.51
C ARG A 64 0.01 -10.97 -17.39
N VAL A 65 0.94 -10.70 -16.47
CA VAL A 65 2.08 -11.59 -16.20
C VAL A 65 1.59 -12.98 -15.76
N GLY A 66 0.60 -13.04 -14.87
CA GLY A 66 0.03 -14.30 -14.41
C GLY A 66 -0.70 -15.09 -15.50
N ALA A 67 -1.33 -14.42 -16.47
CA ALA A 67 -1.93 -15.07 -17.63
C ALA A 67 -0.85 -15.65 -18.55
N GLN A 68 0.18 -14.86 -18.86
CA GLN A 68 1.31 -15.29 -19.67
C GLN A 68 2.06 -16.48 -19.06
N ALA A 69 2.36 -16.43 -17.76
CA ALA A 69 3.02 -17.55 -17.08
C ALA A 69 2.19 -18.84 -17.15
N ALA A 70 0.87 -18.76 -16.96
CA ALA A 70 -0.02 -19.93 -17.08
C ALA A 70 -0.07 -20.49 -18.51
N GLU A 71 -0.02 -19.62 -19.52
CA GLU A 71 0.10 -20.00 -20.94
C GLU A 71 1.41 -20.76 -21.17
N GLU A 72 2.56 -20.19 -20.77
CA GLU A 72 3.89 -20.77 -20.94
C GLU A 72 4.02 -22.13 -20.24
N GLU A 73 3.48 -22.27 -19.03
CA GLU A 73 3.43 -23.55 -18.32
C GLU A 73 2.60 -24.60 -19.09
N SER A 74 1.46 -24.19 -19.68
CA SER A 74 0.63 -25.11 -20.47
C SER A 74 1.32 -25.53 -21.77
N GLU A 75 2.02 -24.60 -22.44
CA GLU A 75 2.82 -24.88 -23.64
C GLU A 75 4.00 -25.80 -23.32
N THR A 76 4.63 -25.64 -22.16
CA THR A 76 5.69 -26.55 -21.69
C THR A 76 5.18 -27.98 -21.54
N VAL A 77 4.00 -28.15 -20.94
CA VAL A 77 3.36 -29.48 -20.81
C VAL A 77 2.99 -30.06 -22.17
N ALA A 78 2.49 -29.23 -23.09
CA ALA A 78 2.19 -29.65 -24.46
C ALA A 78 3.45 -30.12 -25.19
N GLN A 79 4.55 -29.38 -25.10
CA GLN A 79 5.82 -29.77 -25.72
C GLN A 79 6.36 -31.08 -25.14
N GLN A 80 6.29 -31.28 -23.83
CA GLN A 80 6.70 -32.54 -23.21
C GLN A 80 5.88 -33.73 -23.71
N PHE A 81 4.58 -33.55 -23.96
CA PHE A 81 3.75 -34.59 -24.56
C PHE A 81 4.14 -34.88 -26.02
N LEU A 82 4.38 -33.84 -26.83
CA LEU A 82 4.84 -33.99 -28.21
C LEU A 82 6.21 -34.66 -28.33
N ASP A 83 7.08 -34.42 -27.35
CA ASP A 83 8.38 -35.09 -27.22
C ASP A 83 8.28 -36.55 -26.76
N GLY A 84 7.07 -37.06 -26.49
CA GLY A 84 6.85 -38.41 -25.98
C GLY A 84 7.24 -38.61 -24.50
N LYS A 85 7.46 -37.52 -23.75
CA LYS A 85 7.87 -37.56 -22.33
C LYS A 85 6.69 -37.73 -21.36
N LEU A 86 5.46 -37.57 -21.85
CA LEU A 86 4.23 -37.72 -21.05
C LEU A 86 3.32 -38.75 -21.70
N SER A 87 2.65 -39.55 -20.87
CA SER A 87 1.50 -40.35 -21.31
C SER A 87 0.29 -39.45 -21.57
N THR A 88 -0.69 -39.95 -22.31
CA THR A 88 -1.94 -39.23 -22.60
C THR A 88 -2.67 -38.81 -21.32
N ASP A 89 -2.78 -39.71 -20.33
CA ASP A 89 -3.45 -39.41 -19.06
C ASP A 89 -2.69 -38.35 -18.25
N ALA A 90 -1.35 -38.44 -18.22
CA ALA A 90 -0.51 -37.46 -17.53
C ALA A 90 -0.62 -36.08 -18.19
N PHE A 91 -0.63 -36.03 -19.53
CA PHE A 91 -0.85 -34.80 -20.28
C PHE A 91 -2.20 -34.16 -19.94
N LEU A 92 -3.30 -34.90 -20.04
CA LEU A 92 -4.64 -34.35 -19.77
C LEU A 92 -4.76 -33.81 -18.34
N SER A 93 -4.22 -34.54 -17.35
CA SER A 93 -4.27 -34.13 -15.95
C SER A 93 -3.50 -32.83 -15.65
N GLN A 94 -2.40 -32.57 -16.37
CA GLN A 94 -1.53 -31.41 -16.15
C GLN A 94 -1.90 -30.23 -17.05
N PHE A 95 -2.23 -30.48 -18.31
CA PHE A 95 -2.50 -29.47 -19.32
C PHE A 95 -3.84 -28.78 -19.09
N MET A 96 -4.91 -29.55 -18.85
CA MET A 96 -6.27 -29.00 -18.78
C MET A 96 -6.42 -27.93 -17.69
N PRO A 97 -5.95 -28.12 -16.44
CA PRO A 97 -6.04 -27.09 -15.41
C PRO A 97 -5.23 -25.83 -15.76
N LYS A 98 -4.04 -25.99 -16.33
CA LYS A 98 -3.16 -24.86 -16.71
C LYS A 98 -3.74 -24.05 -17.85
N ARG A 99 -4.24 -24.73 -18.89
CA ARG A 99 -4.87 -24.08 -20.05
C ARG A 99 -6.16 -23.36 -19.65
N MET A 100 -6.97 -23.99 -18.79
CA MET A 100 -8.17 -23.36 -18.22
C MET A 100 -7.82 -22.11 -17.39
N LEU A 101 -6.76 -22.19 -16.57
CA LEU A 101 -6.29 -21.07 -15.78
C LEU A 101 -5.80 -19.91 -16.66
N SER A 102 -5.02 -20.20 -17.71
CA SER A 102 -4.57 -19.19 -18.67
C SER A 102 -5.76 -18.46 -19.30
N HIS A 103 -6.70 -19.19 -19.89
CA HIS A 103 -7.88 -18.59 -20.52
C HIS A 103 -8.73 -17.79 -19.54
N THR A 104 -8.90 -18.30 -18.31
CA THR A 104 -9.66 -17.58 -17.26
C THR A 104 -8.96 -16.27 -16.88
N ARG A 105 -7.63 -16.29 -16.71
CA ARG A 105 -6.86 -15.07 -16.37
C ARG A 105 -6.89 -14.08 -17.53
N ARG A 106 -6.77 -14.55 -18.76
CA ARG A 106 -6.82 -13.71 -19.96
C ARG A 106 -8.18 -13.03 -20.14
N ALA A 107 -9.28 -13.76 -19.99
CA ALA A 107 -10.63 -13.18 -20.03
C ALA A 107 -10.85 -12.14 -18.91
N LYS A 108 -10.28 -12.36 -17.72
CA LYS A 108 -10.31 -11.38 -16.62
C LYS A 108 -9.45 -10.15 -16.92
N GLU A 109 -8.29 -10.32 -17.55
CA GLU A 109 -7.40 -9.23 -17.95
C GLU A 109 -8.06 -8.33 -18.98
N GLU A 110 -8.64 -8.91 -20.03
CA GLU A 110 -9.36 -8.19 -21.08
C GLU A 110 -10.56 -7.41 -20.50
N LYS A 111 -11.31 -8.05 -19.59
CA LYS A 111 -12.43 -7.40 -18.91
C LYS A 111 -11.98 -6.23 -18.03
N LEU A 112 -10.92 -6.43 -17.23
CA LEU A 112 -10.36 -5.39 -16.37
C LEU A 112 -9.85 -4.22 -17.22
N HIS A 113 -9.14 -4.50 -18.31
CA HIS A 113 -8.64 -3.49 -19.23
C HIS A 113 -9.79 -2.63 -19.80
N TYR A 114 -10.86 -3.27 -20.26
CA TYR A 114 -12.04 -2.57 -20.75
C TYR A 114 -12.68 -1.69 -19.66
N GLN A 115 -12.88 -2.22 -18.45
CA GLN A 115 -13.47 -1.47 -17.34
C GLN A 115 -12.62 -0.24 -16.95
N LEU A 116 -11.29 -0.36 -16.97
CA LEU A 116 -10.39 0.75 -16.69
C LEU A 116 -10.42 1.80 -17.81
N GLN A 117 -10.45 1.38 -19.08
CA GLN A 117 -10.61 2.32 -20.20
C GLN A 117 -11.93 3.09 -20.11
N GLU A 118 -13.02 2.43 -19.76
CA GLU A 118 -14.32 3.08 -19.58
C GLU A 118 -14.31 4.06 -18.39
N LEU A 119 -13.68 3.70 -17.26
CA LEU A 119 -13.50 4.62 -16.13
C LEU A 119 -12.78 5.90 -16.55
N HIS A 120 -11.65 5.77 -17.23
CA HIS A 120 -10.89 6.92 -17.75
C HIS A 120 -11.69 7.77 -18.75
N ARG A 121 -12.52 7.13 -19.59
CA ARG A 121 -13.42 7.85 -20.50
C ARG A 121 -14.49 8.65 -19.78
N THR A 122 -14.99 8.13 -18.66
CA THR A 122 -16.01 8.80 -17.83
C THR A 122 -15.45 9.90 -16.92
N GLY A 123 -14.13 10.16 -16.97
CA GLY A 123 -13.48 11.22 -16.22
C GLY A 123 -13.21 10.89 -14.76
N PHE A 124 -13.20 9.60 -14.40
CA PHE A 124 -12.80 9.09 -13.10
C PHE A 124 -11.38 8.48 -13.15
#